data_AF-A0A220S1Z0-F1
#
_entry.id   AF-A0A220S1Z0-F1
#
_cell.length_a   1.000
_cell.length_b   1.000
_cell.length_c   1.000
_cell.angle_alpha   90.00
_cell.angle_beta   90.00
_cell.angle_gamma   90.00
#
_symmetry.space_group_name_H-M   'P 1'
#
loop_
_entity.id
_entity.type
_entity.pdbx_description
1 polymer ?
#
loop_
_entity_poly.entity_id
_entity_poly.type
_entity_poly.pdbx_seq_one_letter_code
_entity_poly.pdbx_strand_id
1 'polypeptide(L)'
;MKKYLAAATAALTLSATACAAQPPKDKPAYDCSRDCTRSEHLPHGFDRLDLSSRQKAKIRKILENERRERQAERSAHEEKMKAKFASLEAQHEERIKKEAERQAAVDKLISGKKFDEAAARRLIGEEEAESDRMIADMNADRAEHKPQHEAAQLRRLKNFHAMFQVLTPKQQQQWLEQRKQRAADKAERRKPRPETPEADQHPEAPQTDAPPAFEPVKPATAPQQ
;
A
#
# COMPACT_ATOMS: atom_id res chain seq x y z
N MET A 1 -8.54 70.42 -40.19
CA MET A 1 -7.13 70.87 -40.19
C MET A 1 -6.49 70.56 -38.85
N LYS A 2 -5.26 70.01 -38.90
CA LYS A 2 -4.21 69.98 -37.87
C LYS A 2 -4.43 69.11 -36.60
N LYS A 3 -3.69 67.99 -36.65
CA LYS A 3 -3.26 67.06 -35.61
C LYS A 3 -2.48 67.79 -34.50
N TYR A 4 -2.60 67.34 -33.24
CA TYR A 4 -1.44 67.16 -32.36
C TYR A 4 -1.67 65.99 -31.40
N LEU A 5 -0.71 65.05 -31.47
CA LEU A 5 -0.47 63.96 -30.55
C LEU A 5 0.14 64.51 -29.26
N ALA A 6 -0.31 64.02 -28.11
CA ALA A 6 0.46 64.04 -26.88
C ALA A 6 0.29 62.68 -26.20
N ALA A 7 1.22 61.79 -26.51
CA ALA A 7 1.39 60.51 -25.85
C ALA A 7 2.02 60.75 -24.46
N ALA A 8 1.27 60.48 -23.40
CA ALA A 8 1.83 60.35 -22.05
C ALA A 8 2.08 58.85 -21.79
N THR A 9 3.31 58.42 -22.04
CA THR A 9 3.84 57.11 -21.67
C THR A 9 3.98 57.02 -20.16
N ALA A 10 2.96 56.51 -19.47
CA ALA A 10 3.13 56.01 -18.11
C ALA A 10 3.77 54.61 -18.20
N ALA A 11 5.08 54.57 -18.02
CA ALA A 11 5.84 53.34 -17.84
C ALA A 11 5.43 52.69 -16.51
N LEU A 12 4.37 51.89 -16.53
CA LEU A 12 4.13 50.88 -15.51
C LEU A 12 5.13 49.76 -15.77
N THR A 13 6.25 49.85 -15.06
CA THR A 13 7.24 48.79 -14.95
C THR A 13 6.52 47.53 -14.47
N LEU A 14 6.28 46.62 -15.41
CA LEU A 14 6.07 45.21 -15.14
C LEU A 14 7.31 44.71 -14.40
N SER A 15 7.22 44.67 -13.07
CA SER A 15 8.10 43.86 -12.25
C SER A 15 7.81 42.40 -12.58
N ALA A 16 8.34 41.94 -13.70
CA ALA A 16 8.53 40.54 -14.00
C ALA A 16 9.53 40.03 -12.97
N THR A 17 9.06 39.65 -11.78
CA THR A 17 9.73 38.62 -11.03
C THR A 17 9.62 37.37 -11.88
N ALA A 18 10.62 37.16 -12.72
CA ALA A 18 10.99 35.85 -13.16
C ALA A 18 11.23 35.06 -11.86
N CYS A 19 10.20 34.38 -11.37
CA CYS A 19 10.40 33.17 -10.62
C CYS A 19 11.24 32.31 -11.56
N ALA A 20 12.55 32.30 -11.29
CA ALA A 20 13.42 31.28 -11.80
C ALA A 20 12.73 29.96 -11.42
N ALA A 21 12.04 29.39 -12.41
CA ALA A 21 11.58 28.03 -12.37
C ALA A 21 12.87 27.23 -12.22
N GLN A 22 13.19 26.91 -10.97
CA GLN A 22 14.22 25.94 -10.68
C GLN A 22 13.85 24.73 -11.52
N PRO A 23 14.76 24.24 -12.39
CA PRO A 23 14.50 22.99 -13.08
C PRO A 23 14.15 21.97 -12.00
N PRO A 24 13.10 21.15 -12.19
CA PRO A 24 12.75 20.14 -11.21
C PRO A 24 14.02 19.38 -10.89
N LYS A 25 14.47 19.47 -9.63
CA LYS A 25 15.65 18.75 -9.15
C LYS A 25 15.54 17.34 -9.70
N ASP A 26 16.51 16.98 -10.54
CA ASP A 26 16.64 15.65 -11.09
C ASP A 26 16.40 14.67 -9.94
N LYS A 27 15.24 14.01 -9.96
CA LYS A 27 15.08 12.81 -9.16
C LYS A 27 16.22 11.93 -9.64
N PRO A 28 17.11 11.44 -8.76
CA PRO A 28 18.17 10.56 -9.20
C PRO A 28 17.50 9.47 -10.02
N ALA A 29 17.86 9.38 -11.30
CA ALA A 29 17.42 8.30 -12.17
C ALA A 29 17.63 7.03 -11.35
N TYR A 30 16.53 6.31 -11.08
CA TYR A 30 16.60 5.09 -10.28
C TYR A 30 17.63 4.20 -10.94
N ASP A 31 18.79 4.09 -10.29
CA ASP A 31 19.92 3.39 -10.85
C ASP A 31 19.55 1.91 -10.92
N CYS A 32 19.18 1.45 -12.12
CA CYS A 32 18.87 0.05 -12.41
C CYS A 32 20.11 -0.85 -12.22
N SER A 33 21.28 -0.31 -11.86
CA SER A 33 22.49 -1.08 -11.52
C SER A 33 22.29 -2.08 -10.38
N ARG A 34 21.26 -1.92 -9.55
CA ARG A 34 20.99 -2.87 -8.44
C ARG A 34 20.41 -4.21 -8.88
N ASP A 35 19.82 -4.29 -10.08
CA ASP A 35 19.30 -5.56 -10.62
C ASP A 35 20.33 -6.31 -11.48
N CYS A 36 21.37 -5.64 -11.97
CA CYS A 36 22.46 -6.25 -12.77
C CYS A 36 23.36 -7.17 -11.92
N THR A 37 23.63 -6.81 -10.67
CA THR A 37 24.49 -7.58 -9.74
C THR A 37 23.77 -8.73 -9.04
N ARG A 38 22.43 -8.75 -9.06
CA ARG A 38 21.61 -9.84 -8.49
C ARG A 38 21.73 -11.17 -9.23
N SER A 39 22.36 -11.17 -10.40
CA SER A 39 22.55 -12.35 -11.28
C SER A 39 23.57 -13.35 -10.73
N GLU A 40 24.56 -12.88 -9.97
CA GLU A 40 25.63 -13.75 -9.47
C GLU A 40 25.29 -14.41 -8.14
N HIS A 41 24.39 -13.79 -7.36
CA HIS A 41 24.08 -14.25 -6.01
C HIS A 41 23.02 -15.35 -5.99
N LEU A 42 23.35 -16.46 -5.34
CA LEU A 42 22.37 -17.51 -5.06
C LEU A 42 21.29 -17.00 -4.09
N PRO A 43 20.08 -17.56 -4.14
CA PRO A 43 19.02 -17.26 -3.19
C PRO A 43 19.51 -17.49 -1.76
N HIS A 44 19.10 -16.60 -0.86
CA HIS A 44 19.50 -16.65 0.54
C HIS A 44 19.25 -18.05 1.16
N GLY A 45 20.29 -18.61 1.78
CA GLY A 45 20.31 -19.96 2.33
C GLY A 45 20.92 -21.03 1.41
N PHE A 46 21.08 -20.77 0.11
CA PHE A 46 21.85 -21.63 -0.81
C PHE A 46 23.31 -21.17 -0.94
N ASP A 47 23.58 -19.91 -0.63
CA ASP A 47 24.90 -19.31 -0.51
C ASP A 47 25.74 -19.91 0.64
N ARG A 48 25.08 -20.29 1.73
CA ARG A 48 25.68 -20.90 2.94
C ARG A 48 25.85 -22.42 2.86
N LEU A 49 25.52 -23.03 1.72
CA LEU A 49 25.75 -24.44 1.48
C LEU A 49 27.07 -24.60 0.71
N ASP A 50 27.84 -25.64 1.04
CA ASP A 50 29.05 -26.02 0.30
C ASP A 50 28.68 -26.63 -1.07
N LEU A 51 28.16 -25.80 -1.96
CA LEU A 51 27.70 -26.20 -3.28
C LEU A 51 28.88 -26.35 -4.25
N SER A 52 28.91 -27.46 -4.98
CA SER A 52 29.83 -27.64 -6.09
C SER A 52 29.57 -26.63 -7.21
N SER A 53 30.59 -26.35 -8.03
CA SER A 53 30.47 -25.49 -9.22
C SER A 53 29.33 -25.93 -10.16
N ARG A 54 29.18 -27.25 -10.34
CA ARG A 54 28.10 -27.86 -11.14
C ARG A 54 26.72 -27.61 -10.55
N GLN A 55 26.56 -27.71 -9.23
CA GLN A 55 25.29 -27.42 -8.55
C GLN A 55 24.95 -25.92 -8.63
N LYS A 56 25.94 -25.04 -8.39
CA LYS A 56 25.77 -23.58 -8.55
C LYS A 56 25.33 -23.23 -9.98
N ALA A 57 25.92 -23.84 -10.99
CA ALA A 57 25.53 -23.63 -12.39
C ALA A 57 24.09 -24.09 -12.68
N LYS A 58 23.67 -25.26 -12.17
CA LYS A 58 22.29 -25.74 -12.31
C LYS A 58 21.29 -24.80 -11.64
N ILE A 59 21.56 -24.35 -10.42
CA ILE A 59 20.69 -23.41 -9.69
C ILE A 59 20.59 -22.08 -10.42
N ARG A 60 21.70 -21.54 -10.94
CA ARG A 60 21.69 -20.32 -11.76
C ARG A 60 20.83 -20.48 -13.01
N LYS A 61 20.89 -21.62 -13.70
CA LYS A 61 20.04 -21.88 -14.87
C LYS A 61 18.54 -21.86 -14.53
N ILE A 62 18.15 -22.41 -13.36
CA ILE A 62 16.76 -22.37 -12.88
C ILE A 62 16.30 -20.92 -12.66
N LEU A 63 17.15 -20.10 -12.03
CA LEU A 63 16.83 -18.70 -11.73
C LEU A 63 16.78 -17.82 -12.98
N GLU A 64 17.65 -18.10 -13.95
CA GLU A 64 17.67 -17.41 -15.24
C GLU A 64 16.38 -17.68 -16.04
N ASN A 65 15.90 -18.93 -16.04
CA ASN A 65 14.61 -19.26 -16.65
C ASN A 65 13.45 -18.51 -15.97
N GLU A 66 13.40 -18.50 -14.63
CA GLU A 66 12.40 -17.72 -13.89
C GLU A 66 12.47 -16.22 -14.21
N ARG A 67 13.69 -15.67 -14.35
CA ARG A 67 13.88 -14.27 -14.70
C ARG A 67 13.25 -13.95 -16.05
N ARG A 68 13.48 -14.78 -17.05
CA ARG A 68 12.91 -14.60 -18.40
C ARG A 68 11.40 -14.67 -18.41
N GLU A 69 10.82 -15.66 -17.74
CA GLU A 69 9.37 -15.79 -17.58
C GLU A 69 8.76 -14.54 -16.91
N ARG A 70 9.37 -14.07 -15.82
CA ARG A 70 8.92 -12.84 -15.15
C ARG A 70 9.08 -11.59 -15.99
N GLN A 71 10.10 -11.52 -16.83
CA GLN A 71 10.34 -10.37 -17.68
C GLN A 71 9.26 -10.25 -18.76
N ALA A 72 8.83 -11.37 -19.34
CA ALA A 72 7.69 -11.39 -20.26
C ALA A 72 6.38 -10.93 -19.60
N GLU A 73 6.13 -11.35 -18.35
CA GLU A 73 4.96 -10.92 -17.57
C GLU A 73 5.01 -9.43 -17.20
N ARG A 74 6.20 -8.88 -16.94
CA ARG A 74 6.39 -7.48 -16.53
C ARG A 74 5.93 -6.49 -17.59
N SER A 75 6.25 -6.72 -18.86
CA SER A 75 5.86 -5.79 -19.93
C SER A 75 4.34 -5.65 -20.05
N ALA A 76 3.63 -6.78 -20.04
CA ALA A 76 2.16 -6.78 -20.06
C ALA A 76 1.55 -6.16 -18.79
N HIS A 77 2.18 -6.38 -17.63
CA HIS A 77 1.75 -5.79 -16.38
C HIS A 77 1.93 -4.27 -16.36
N GLU A 78 3.02 -3.75 -16.93
CA GLU A 78 3.32 -2.32 -16.96
C GLU A 78 2.28 -1.52 -17.76
N GLU A 79 1.88 -2.03 -18.93
CA GLU A 79 0.81 -1.41 -19.74
C GLU A 79 -0.52 -1.37 -18.98
N LYS A 80 -0.89 -2.47 -18.33
CA LYS A 80 -2.09 -2.54 -17.51
C LYS A 80 -2.05 -1.54 -16.34
N MET A 81 -0.90 -1.41 -15.68
CA MET A 81 -0.72 -0.47 -14.59
C MET A 81 -0.82 0.98 -15.06
N LYS A 82 -0.26 1.33 -16.23
CA LYS A 82 -0.39 2.68 -16.80
C LYS A 82 -1.85 3.07 -16.99
N ALA A 83 -2.67 2.17 -17.55
CA ALA A 83 -4.10 2.41 -17.70
C ALA A 83 -4.81 2.58 -16.33
N LYS A 84 -4.50 1.71 -15.35
CA LYS A 84 -5.07 1.80 -14.00
C LYS A 84 -4.67 3.10 -13.28
N PHE A 85 -3.43 3.57 -13.43
CA PHE A 85 -2.99 4.84 -12.85
C PHE A 85 -3.76 6.03 -13.42
N ALA A 86 -3.96 6.09 -14.74
CA ALA A 86 -4.73 7.16 -15.36
C ALA A 86 -6.19 7.19 -14.86
N SER A 87 -6.83 6.02 -14.67
CA SER A 87 -8.19 5.97 -14.11
C SER A 87 -8.24 6.37 -12.64
N LEU A 88 -7.23 5.99 -11.84
CA LEU A 88 -7.17 6.35 -10.42
C LEU A 88 -6.97 7.85 -10.21
N GLU A 89 -6.21 8.51 -11.08
CA GLU A 89 -6.01 9.96 -11.02
C GLU A 89 -7.33 10.71 -11.26
N ALA A 90 -8.11 10.31 -12.26
CA ALA A 90 -9.44 10.87 -12.52
C ALA A 90 -10.41 10.65 -11.34
N GLN A 91 -10.41 9.44 -10.76
CA GLN A 91 -11.22 9.14 -9.57
C GLN A 91 -10.82 9.97 -8.35
N HIS A 92 -9.51 10.23 -8.20
CA HIS A 92 -8.99 11.04 -7.12
C HIS A 92 -9.45 12.50 -7.25
N GLU A 93 -9.40 13.07 -8.45
CA GLU A 93 -9.93 14.42 -8.70
C GLU A 93 -11.43 14.52 -8.42
N GLU A 94 -12.22 13.52 -8.82
CA GLU A 94 -13.65 13.47 -8.55
C GLU A 94 -13.94 13.41 -7.04
N ARG A 95 -13.19 12.58 -6.30
CA ARG A 95 -13.29 12.50 -4.84
C ARG A 95 -12.99 13.82 -4.15
N ILE A 96 -11.97 14.54 -4.59
CA ILE A 96 -11.64 15.87 -4.03
C ILE A 96 -12.81 16.84 -4.24
N LYS A 97 -13.42 16.85 -5.42
CA LYS A 97 -14.58 17.71 -5.71
C LYS A 97 -15.78 17.35 -4.82
N LYS A 98 -16.09 16.06 -4.71
CA LYS A 98 -17.18 15.57 -3.85
C LYS A 98 -16.97 15.92 -2.38
N GLU A 99 -15.74 15.79 -1.88
CA GLU A 99 -15.43 16.15 -0.50
C GLU A 99 -15.59 17.66 -0.24
N ALA A 100 -15.20 18.50 -1.21
CA ALA A 100 -15.43 19.94 -1.11
C ALA A 100 -16.92 20.31 -1.13
N GLU A 101 -17.72 19.66 -1.98
CA GLU A 101 -19.19 19.82 -2.01
C GLU A 101 -19.83 19.37 -0.69
N ARG A 102 -19.38 18.24 -0.14
CA ARG A 102 -19.82 17.72 1.15
C ARG A 102 -19.49 18.69 2.28
N GLN A 103 -18.25 19.20 2.31
CA GLN A 103 -17.85 20.18 3.32
C GLN A 103 -18.70 21.45 3.25
N ALA A 104 -18.97 21.97 2.04
CA ALA A 104 -19.85 23.12 1.88
C ALA A 104 -21.29 22.85 2.34
N ALA A 105 -21.81 21.64 2.12
CA ALA A 105 -23.11 21.23 2.62
C ALA A 105 -23.15 21.13 4.15
N VAL A 106 -22.09 20.60 4.77
CA VAL A 106 -21.91 20.56 6.23
C VAL A 106 -21.82 21.98 6.81
N ASP A 107 -21.02 22.87 6.20
CA ASP A 107 -20.89 24.25 6.65
C ASP A 107 -22.24 24.99 6.59
N LYS A 108 -23.06 24.71 5.58
CA LYS A 108 -24.42 25.26 5.46
C LYS A 108 -25.37 24.74 6.54
N LEU A 109 -25.25 23.48 6.94
CA LEU A 109 -26.04 22.91 8.05
C LEU A 109 -25.67 23.55 9.39
N ILE A 110 -24.37 23.80 9.61
CA ILE A 110 -23.85 24.37 10.86
C ILE A 110 -24.14 25.87 10.96
N SER A 111 -23.95 26.61 9.86
CA SER A 111 -24.14 28.08 9.83
C SER A 111 -25.60 28.52 9.69
N GLY A 112 -26.53 27.59 9.44
CA GLY A 112 -27.95 27.87 9.30
C GLY A 112 -28.61 28.35 10.60
N LYS A 113 -29.59 29.26 10.49
CA LYS A 113 -30.36 29.76 11.65
C LYS A 113 -31.20 28.67 12.34
N LYS A 114 -31.53 27.61 11.61
CA LYS A 114 -32.22 26.42 12.10
C LYS A 114 -31.52 25.19 11.51
N PHE A 115 -31.42 24.14 12.30
CA PHE A 115 -30.88 22.87 11.83
C PHE A 115 -31.87 22.18 10.87
N ASP A 116 -31.38 21.78 9.70
CA ASP A 116 -32.15 21.01 8.72
C ASP A 116 -31.82 19.52 8.85
N GLU A 117 -32.63 18.82 9.64
CA GLU A 117 -32.47 17.39 9.91
C GLU A 117 -32.61 16.54 8.63
N ALA A 118 -33.47 16.94 7.70
CA ALA A 118 -33.67 16.21 6.45
C ALA A 118 -32.42 16.29 5.57
N ALA A 119 -31.79 17.47 5.49
CA ALA A 119 -30.52 17.64 4.78
C ALA A 119 -29.37 16.87 5.47
N ALA A 120 -29.30 16.86 6.81
CA ALA A 120 -28.29 16.10 7.53
C ALA A 120 -28.39 14.58 7.30
N ARG A 121 -29.62 14.02 7.37
CA ARG A 121 -29.86 12.59 7.09
C ARG A 121 -29.47 12.20 5.66
N ARG A 122 -29.64 13.11 4.69
CA ARG A 122 -29.21 12.88 3.30
C ARG A 122 -27.69 12.78 3.19
N LEU A 123 -26.95 13.68 3.83
CA LEU A 123 -25.48 13.63 3.82
C LEU A 123 -24.95 12.34 4.44
N ILE A 124 -25.55 11.89 5.54
CA ILE A 124 -25.18 10.62 6.20
C ILE A 124 -25.42 9.44 5.25
N GLY A 125 -26.59 9.38 4.59
CA GLY A 125 -26.88 8.31 3.63
C GLY A 125 -25.95 8.31 2.40
N GLU A 126 -25.53 9.50 1.96
CA GLU A 126 -24.55 9.64 0.87
C GLU A 126 -23.15 9.15 1.31
N GLU A 127 -22.72 9.43 2.54
CA GLU A 127 -21.45 8.95 3.11
C GLU A 127 -21.43 7.43 3.29
N GLU A 128 -22.52 6.86 3.82
CA GLU A 128 -22.66 5.40 3.96
C GLU A 128 -22.59 4.71 2.58
N ALA A 129 -23.31 5.24 1.58
CA ALA A 129 -23.29 4.70 0.23
C ALA A 129 -21.90 4.81 -0.44
N GLU A 130 -21.13 5.87 -0.16
CA GLU A 130 -19.76 6.00 -0.65
C GLU A 130 -18.79 5.02 0.05
N SER A 131 -18.93 4.86 1.36
CA SER A 131 -18.18 3.87 2.14
C SER A 131 -18.41 2.45 1.61
N ASP A 132 -19.67 2.08 1.35
CA ASP A 132 -20.03 0.77 0.79
C ASP A 132 -19.42 0.54 -0.60
N ARG A 133 -19.45 1.58 -1.46
CA ARG A 133 -18.79 1.52 -2.77
C ARG A 133 -17.28 1.33 -2.64
N MET A 134 -16.62 2.06 -1.75
CA MET A 134 -15.19 1.93 -1.51
C MET A 134 -14.83 0.50 -1.03
N ILE A 135 -15.64 -0.08 -0.13
CA ILE A 135 -15.46 -1.45 0.33
C ILE A 135 -15.63 -2.44 -0.83
N ALA A 136 -16.64 -2.24 -1.68
CA ALA A 136 -16.88 -3.07 -2.86
C ALA A 136 -15.69 -3.02 -3.85
N ASP A 137 -15.18 -1.83 -4.14
CA ASP A 137 -14.02 -1.62 -5.03
C ASP A 137 -12.76 -2.28 -4.46
N MET A 138 -12.49 -2.11 -3.16
CA MET A 138 -11.35 -2.76 -2.50
C MET A 138 -11.46 -4.29 -2.56
N ASN A 139 -12.67 -4.85 -2.41
CA ASN A 139 -12.91 -6.28 -2.52
C ASN A 139 -12.72 -6.79 -3.95
N ALA A 140 -13.18 -6.03 -4.96
CA ALA A 140 -12.97 -6.35 -6.36
C ALA A 140 -11.48 -6.36 -6.72
N ASP A 141 -10.73 -5.35 -6.29
CA ASP A 141 -9.27 -5.28 -6.46
C ASP A 141 -8.58 -6.48 -5.79
N ARG A 142 -8.96 -6.83 -4.56
CA ARG A 142 -8.43 -8.01 -3.87
C ARG A 142 -8.72 -9.30 -4.65
N ALA A 143 -9.93 -9.45 -5.18
CA ALA A 143 -10.33 -10.63 -5.94
C ALA A 143 -9.51 -10.78 -7.24
N GLU A 144 -9.19 -9.67 -7.92
CA GLU A 144 -8.36 -9.67 -9.12
C GLU A 144 -6.89 -10.04 -8.83
N HIS A 145 -6.33 -9.52 -7.73
CA HIS A 145 -4.93 -9.74 -7.37
C HIS A 145 -4.66 -11.11 -6.74
N LYS A 146 -5.66 -11.73 -6.09
CA LYS A 146 -5.52 -13.04 -5.44
C LYS A 146 -4.98 -14.15 -6.37
N PRO A 147 -5.56 -14.43 -7.55
CA PRO A 147 -5.07 -15.50 -8.43
C PRO A 147 -3.65 -15.23 -8.94
N GLN A 148 -3.31 -13.97 -9.22
CA GLN A 148 -1.96 -13.60 -9.65
C GLN A 148 -0.94 -13.85 -8.53
N HIS A 149 -1.30 -13.49 -7.30
CA HIS A 149 -0.47 -13.76 -6.12
C HIS A 149 -0.29 -15.28 -5.91
N GLU A 150 -1.37 -16.06 -5.98
CA GLU A 150 -1.31 -17.52 -5.85
C GLU A 150 -0.43 -18.15 -6.94
N ALA A 151 -0.59 -17.74 -8.19
CA ALA A 151 0.23 -18.20 -9.31
C ALA A 151 1.73 -17.87 -9.11
N ALA A 152 2.03 -16.65 -8.65
CA ALA A 152 3.40 -16.22 -8.35
C ALA A 152 4.02 -17.04 -7.20
N GLN A 153 3.25 -17.30 -6.14
CA GLN A 153 3.71 -18.14 -5.02
C GLN A 153 3.92 -19.59 -5.46
N LEU A 154 3.03 -20.14 -6.29
CA LEU A 154 3.19 -21.49 -6.83
C LEU A 154 4.45 -21.60 -7.69
N ARG A 155 4.70 -20.65 -8.60
CA ARG A 155 5.92 -20.61 -9.40
C ARG A 155 7.16 -20.56 -8.51
N ARG A 156 7.15 -19.68 -7.50
CA ARG A 156 8.24 -19.59 -6.53
C ARG A 156 8.49 -20.93 -5.85
N LEU A 157 7.44 -21.61 -5.37
CA LEU A 157 7.55 -22.93 -4.73
C LEU A 157 8.11 -24.00 -5.68
N LYS A 158 7.67 -24.02 -6.94
CA LYS A 158 8.22 -24.91 -7.98
C LYS A 158 9.72 -24.69 -8.16
N ASN A 159 10.17 -23.44 -8.21
CA ASN A 159 11.59 -23.12 -8.36
C ASN A 159 12.41 -23.51 -7.12
N PHE A 160 11.90 -23.23 -5.92
CA PHE A 160 12.54 -23.69 -4.68
C PHE A 160 12.65 -25.22 -4.64
N HIS A 161 11.61 -25.93 -5.06
CA HIS A 161 11.63 -27.38 -5.15
C HIS A 161 12.70 -27.84 -6.15
N ALA A 162 12.73 -27.29 -7.36
CA ALA A 162 13.72 -27.65 -8.37
C ALA A 162 15.16 -27.40 -7.89
N MET A 163 15.41 -26.29 -7.20
CA MET A 163 16.71 -26.00 -6.59
C MET A 163 17.06 -26.97 -5.46
N PHE A 164 16.09 -27.36 -4.63
CA PHE A 164 16.28 -28.32 -3.54
C PHE A 164 16.66 -29.71 -4.07
N GLN A 165 16.12 -30.13 -5.22
CA GLN A 165 16.47 -31.38 -5.88
C GLN A 165 17.91 -31.40 -6.45
N VAL A 166 18.57 -30.24 -6.58
CA VAL A 166 19.98 -30.16 -7.00
C VAL A 166 20.93 -30.51 -5.84
N LEU A 167 20.45 -30.39 -4.59
CA LEU A 167 21.25 -30.61 -3.39
C LEU A 167 21.44 -32.11 -3.11
N THR A 168 22.54 -32.46 -2.45
CA THR A 168 22.73 -33.81 -1.89
C THR A 168 21.88 -33.99 -0.62
N PRO A 169 21.60 -35.23 -0.16
CA PRO A 169 20.81 -35.45 1.05
C PRO A 169 21.37 -34.73 2.29
N LYS A 170 22.70 -34.67 2.43
CA LYS A 170 23.36 -33.92 3.52
C LYS A 170 23.11 -32.41 3.42
N GLN A 171 23.22 -31.85 2.22
CA GLN A 171 22.94 -30.43 1.97
C GLN A 171 21.46 -30.09 2.15
N GLN A 172 20.56 -31.01 1.80
CA GLN A 172 19.12 -30.87 2.01
C GLN A 172 18.78 -30.75 3.50
N GLN A 173 19.36 -31.62 4.34
CA GLN A 173 19.20 -31.55 5.80
C GLN A 173 19.72 -30.24 6.37
N GLN A 174 20.94 -29.83 5.99
CA GLN A 174 21.51 -28.55 6.41
C GLN A 174 20.62 -27.36 6.01
N TRP A 175 20.08 -27.37 4.80
CA TRP A 175 19.20 -26.30 4.33
C TRP A 175 17.88 -26.23 5.12
N LEU A 176 17.28 -27.39 5.42
CA LEU A 176 16.06 -27.46 6.23
C LEU A 176 16.30 -26.96 7.65
N GLU A 177 17.43 -27.30 8.25
CA GLU A 177 17.81 -26.84 9.59
C GLU A 177 18.00 -25.32 9.62
N GLN A 178 18.77 -24.77 8.67
CA GLN A 178 18.91 -23.32 8.54
C GLN A 178 17.57 -22.62 8.28
N ARG A 179 16.63 -23.26 7.57
CA ARG A 179 15.29 -22.71 7.33
C ARG A 179 14.47 -22.67 8.62
N LYS A 180 14.55 -23.69 9.47
CA LYS A 180 13.90 -23.70 10.79
C LYS A 180 14.46 -22.62 11.70
N GLN A 181 15.79 -22.50 11.78
CA GLN A 181 16.45 -21.47 12.57
C GLN A 181 16.02 -20.06 12.16
N ARG A 182 16.05 -19.74 10.85
CA ARG A 182 15.56 -18.44 10.36
C ARG A 182 14.08 -18.18 10.69
N ALA A 183 13.25 -19.22 10.70
CA ALA A 183 11.85 -19.07 11.07
C ALA A 183 11.69 -18.77 12.57
N ALA A 184 12.49 -19.42 13.42
CA ALA A 184 12.55 -19.17 14.86
C ALA A 184 13.05 -17.75 15.17
N ASP A 185 14.16 -17.32 14.56
CA ASP A 185 14.70 -15.96 14.74
C ASP A 185 13.68 -14.87 14.35
N LYS A 186 12.91 -15.12 13.28
CA LYS A 186 11.87 -14.20 12.82
C LYS A 186 10.69 -14.17 13.78
N ALA A 187 10.33 -15.30 14.39
CA ALA A 187 9.29 -15.36 15.41
C ALA A 187 9.74 -14.64 16.69
N GLU A 188 11.00 -14.79 17.08
CA GLU A 188 11.58 -14.11 18.24
C GLU A 188 11.62 -12.59 18.07
N ARG A 189 12.05 -12.10 16.91
CA ARG A 189 12.03 -10.66 16.58
C ARG A 189 10.63 -10.05 16.50
N ARG A 190 9.60 -10.88 16.38
CA ARG A 190 8.19 -10.46 16.35
C ARG A 190 7.52 -10.53 17.72
N LYS A 191 8.22 -10.99 18.76
CA LYS A 191 7.74 -10.86 20.13
C LYS A 191 7.70 -9.37 20.47
N PRO A 192 6.60 -8.85 21.05
CA PRO A 192 6.57 -7.49 21.56
C PRO A 192 7.75 -7.32 22.52
N ARG A 193 8.52 -6.25 22.34
CA ARG A 193 9.59 -5.88 23.27
C ARG A 193 8.94 -5.72 24.64
N PRO A 194 9.46 -6.35 25.72
CA PRO A 194 8.96 -6.07 27.05
C PRO A 194 9.16 -4.58 27.31
N GLU A 195 8.06 -3.88 27.59
CA GLU A 195 8.09 -2.50 28.04
C GLU A 195 8.95 -2.46 29.31
N THR A 196 10.08 -1.78 29.25
CA THR A 196 10.84 -1.41 30.44
C THR A 196 9.94 -0.55 31.31
N PRO A 197 9.70 -0.90 32.59
CA PRO A 197 9.02 -0.01 33.51
C PRO A 197 10.05 1.05 33.94
N GLU A 198 10.14 2.14 33.17
CA GLU A 198 10.69 3.38 33.69
C GLU A 198 9.55 4.36 33.89
N ALA A 199 9.50 4.83 35.13
CA ALA A 199 8.46 5.64 35.69
C ALA A 199 8.45 7.06 35.11
N ASP A 200 7.28 7.66 35.24
CA ASP A 200 7.02 9.08 35.50
C ASP A 200 6.60 10.01 34.35
N GLN A 201 5.33 10.45 34.54
CA GLN A 201 4.74 11.76 34.23
C GLN A 201 3.99 11.94 32.90
N HIS A 202 2.72 11.52 32.91
CA HIS A 202 1.63 12.29 32.30
C HIS A 202 0.40 12.26 33.23
N PRO A 203 -0.29 13.39 33.46
CA PRO A 203 -1.41 13.47 34.39
C PRO A 203 -2.65 12.77 33.81
N GLU A 204 -3.46 12.24 34.72
CA GLU A 204 -4.76 11.58 34.51
C GLU A 204 -5.58 12.16 33.35
N ALA A 205 -5.92 11.29 32.39
CA ALA A 205 -7.14 11.44 31.61
C ALA A 205 -8.26 10.66 32.35
N PRO A 206 -9.46 11.22 32.52
CA PRO A 206 -10.52 10.57 33.27
C PRO A 206 -10.97 9.29 32.57
N GLN A 207 -11.03 8.21 33.35
CA GLN A 207 -11.63 6.94 32.96
C GLN A 207 -13.10 7.18 32.61
N THR A 208 -13.48 6.99 31.35
CA THR A 208 -14.87 6.77 30.98
C THR A 208 -15.22 5.32 31.30
N ASP A 209 -16.08 5.13 32.29
CA ASP A 209 -16.71 3.87 32.63
C ASP A 209 -17.22 3.13 31.39
N ALA A 210 -16.81 1.87 31.25
CA ALA A 210 -17.42 0.94 30.32
C ALA A 210 -18.88 0.67 30.74
N PRO A 211 -19.85 0.60 29.81
CA PRO A 211 -21.21 0.20 30.16
C PRO A 211 -21.22 -1.27 30.63
N PRO A 212 -22.03 -1.63 31.65
CA PRO A 212 -22.09 -2.99 32.14
C PRO A 212 -22.61 -3.96 31.06
N ALA A 213 -21.96 -5.12 30.99
CA ALA A 213 -22.38 -6.24 30.17
C ALA A 213 -23.80 -6.67 30.53
N PHE A 214 -24.69 -6.70 29.55
CA PHE A 214 -26.01 -7.30 29.68
C PHE A 214 -25.86 -8.82 29.88
N GLU A 215 -26.20 -9.30 31.07
CA GLU A 215 -26.41 -10.73 31.31
C GLU A 215 -27.72 -11.19 30.63
N PRO A 216 -27.74 -12.37 29.98
CA PRO A 216 -28.96 -12.90 29.40
C PRO A 216 -29.92 -13.40 30.49
N VAL A 217 -31.09 -12.76 30.58
CA VAL A 217 -32.21 -13.16 31.44
C VAL A 217 -32.75 -14.52 30.97
N LYS A 218 -32.76 -15.52 31.87
CA LYS A 218 -33.38 -16.83 31.65
C LYS A 218 -34.90 -16.68 31.47
N PRO A 219 -35.53 -17.40 30.53
CA PRO A 219 -36.98 -17.33 30.36
C PRO A 219 -37.71 -17.92 31.57
N ALA A 220 -38.69 -17.16 32.09
CA ALA A 220 -39.59 -17.59 33.13
C ALA A 220 -40.58 -18.64 32.60
N THR A 221 -40.65 -19.77 33.30
CA THR A 221 -41.66 -20.82 33.16
C THR A 221 -43.07 -20.24 33.32
N ALA A 222 -43.92 -20.44 32.31
CA ALA A 222 -45.34 -20.09 32.38
C ALA A 222 -46.10 -21.06 33.30
N PRO A 223 -47.02 -20.58 34.16
CA PRO A 223 -47.93 -21.46 34.86
C PRO A 223 -49.07 -21.90 33.94
N GLN A 224 -49.41 -23.18 34.04
CA GLN A 224 -50.57 -23.80 33.42
C GLN A 224 -51.88 -23.16 33.91
N GLN A 225 -52.79 -22.90 32.97
CA GLN A 225 -54.23 -23.00 33.17
C GLN A 225 -54.84 -23.70 31.96
#